data_AF-A0A0D1XRC2-F1
#
_entry.id   AF-A0A0D1XRC2-F1
#
_cell.length_a   1.000
_cell.length_b   1.000
_cell.length_c   1.000
_cell.angle_alpha   90.00
_cell.angle_beta   90.00
_cell.angle_gamma   90.00
#
_symmetry.space_group_name_H-M   'P 1'
#
loop_
_entity.id
_entity.type
_entity.pdbx_description
1 polymer ?
#
loop_
_entity_poly.entity_id
_entity_poly.type
_entity_poly.pdbx_seq_one_letter_code
_entity_poly.pdbx_strand_id
1 'polypeptide(L)'
;MMQMVLLWIERLALAVIVGGGVVMAAGVRPLFAPILAERGNAALVSTIENLSISAWNRYNRYAFLSIVLVIIIDVLRIVAGLTFSYWHIAMAIAIMIALLGKLVIDRELQNRLREKSIEAVGSTEQNTGHRRVELLTKIILILAIILTVFPIEILPTF
;
A
#
# COMPACT_ATOMS: atom_id res chain seq x y z
N MET A 1 14.74 -27.07 2.69
CA MET A 1 13.60 -26.96 1.74
C MET A 1 12.51 -26.02 2.26
N MET A 2 11.94 -26.25 3.46
CA MET A 2 10.91 -25.39 4.05
C MET A 2 11.33 -23.91 4.15
N GLN A 3 12.53 -23.61 4.65
CA GLN A 3 13.05 -22.23 4.73
C GLN A 3 13.07 -21.53 3.36
N MET A 4 13.51 -22.23 2.31
CA MET A 4 13.55 -21.69 0.96
C MET A 4 12.14 -21.39 0.44
N VAL A 5 11.19 -22.30 0.64
CA VAL A 5 9.79 -22.09 0.21
C VAL A 5 9.20 -20.87 0.91
N LEU A 6 9.39 -20.75 2.23
CA LEU A 6 8.90 -19.59 2.99
C LEU A 6 9.55 -18.27 2.51
N LEU A 7 10.85 -18.28 2.22
CA LEU A 7 11.55 -17.13 1.67
C LEU A 7 11.00 -16.73 0.30
N TRP A 8 10.76 -17.67 -0.61
CA TRP A 8 10.18 -17.38 -1.93
C TRP A 8 8.79 -16.75 -1.83
N ILE A 9 7.93 -17.28 -0.94
CA ILE A 9 6.58 -16.74 -0.73
C ILE A 9 6.67 -15.32 -0.15
N GLU A 10 7.55 -15.09 0.83
CA GLU A 10 7.78 -13.76 1.40
C GLU A 10 8.25 -12.76 0.33
N ARG A 11 9.24 -13.14 -0.48
CA ARG A 11 9.78 -12.28 -1.56
C ARG A 11 8.73 -11.95 -2.59
N LEU A 12 7.89 -12.92 -2.96
CA LEU A 12 6.76 -12.69 -3.85
C LEU A 12 5.75 -11.70 -3.24
N ALA A 13 5.41 -11.86 -1.96
CA ALA A 13 4.49 -10.97 -1.26
C ALA A 13 5.05 -9.53 -1.17
N LEU A 14 6.33 -9.37 -0.84
CA LEU A 14 7.01 -8.07 -0.84
C LEU A 14 7.08 -7.46 -2.24
N ALA A 15 7.33 -8.27 -3.28
CA ALA A 15 7.33 -7.82 -4.66
C ALA A 15 5.95 -7.31 -5.11
N VAL A 16 4.85 -7.93 -4.64
CA VAL A 16 3.49 -7.42 -4.89
C VAL A 16 3.30 -6.04 -4.27
N ILE A 17 3.81 -5.81 -3.04
CA ILE A 17 3.73 -4.51 -2.37
C ILE A 17 4.59 -3.48 -3.10
N VAL A 18 5.87 -3.75 -3.32
CA VAL A 18 6.78 -2.77 -3.94
C VAL A 18 6.42 -2.55 -5.41
N GLY A 19 6.32 -3.63 -6.19
CA GLY A 19 6.03 -3.59 -7.62
C GLY A 19 4.66 -3.00 -7.90
N GLY A 20 3.62 -3.44 -7.19
CA GLY A 20 2.28 -2.87 -7.31
C GLY A 20 2.26 -1.38 -6.94
N GLY A 21 2.95 -1.00 -5.86
CA GLY A 21 3.04 0.41 -5.45
C GLY A 21 3.73 1.30 -6.49
N VAL A 22 4.81 0.82 -7.11
CA VAL A 22 5.53 1.53 -8.18
C VAL A 22 4.65 1.64 -9.44
N VAL A 23 4.01 0.56 -9.87
CA VAL A 23 3.11 0.57 -11.04
C VAL A 23 1.95 1.53 -10.81
N MET A 24 1.36 1.55 -9.62
CA MET A 24 0.28 2.47 -9.30
C MET A 24 0.78 3.93 -9.24
N ALA A 25 1.95 4.17 -8.66
CA ALA A 25 2.53 5.52 -8.59
C ALA A 25 2.91 6.09 -9.96
N ALA A 26 3.47 5.27 -10.85
CA ALA A 26 3.91 5.68 -12.18
C ALA A 26 2.79 5.62 -13.24
N GLY A 27 1.85 4.70 -13.09
CA GLY A 27 0.83 4.43 -14.11
C GLY A 27 -0.52 5.11 -13.86
N VAL A 28 -0.95 5.25 -12.60
CA VAL A 28 -2.30 5.77 -12.30
C VAL A 28 -2.28 7.28 -12.17
N ARG A 29 -1.39 7.82 -11.35
CA ARG A 29 -1.40 9.25 -11.02
C ARG A 29 -0.99 10.15 -12.21
N PRO A 30 0.08 9.85 -12.97
CA PRO A 30 0.50 10.69 -14.10
C PRO A 30 -0.50 10.63 -15.26
N LEU A 31 -1.13 9.49 -15.47
CA LEU A 31 -2.08 9.26 -16.56
C LEU A 31 -3.39 10.01 -16.34
N PHE A 32 -3.83 10.17 -15.09
CA PHE A 32 -5.05 10.91 -14.75
C PHE A 32 -4.82 12.40 -14.43
N ALA A 33 -3.59 12.81 -14.11
CA ALA A 33 -3.25 14.20 -13.81
C ALA A 33 -3.67 15.24 -14.88
N PRO A 34 -3.43 15.05 -16.19
CA PRO A 34 -3.83 16.03 -17.20
C PRO A 34 -5.36 16.15 -17.33
N ILE A 35 -6.09 15.06 -17.12
CA ILE A 35 -7.54 15.02 -17.26
C ILE A 35 -8.23 15.61 -16.02
N LEU A 36 -7.66 15.40 -14.83
CA LEU A 36 -8.11 16.06 -13.60
C LEU A 36 -7.86 17.59 -13.62
N ALA A 37 -6.96 18.08 -14.50
CA ALA A 37 -6.71 19.50 -14.69
C ALA A 37 -7.68 20.18 -15.69
N GLU A 38 -8.42 19.40 -16.48
CA GLU A 38 -9.43 19.93 -17.41
C GLU A 38 -10.69 20.38 -16.66
N ARG A 39 -10.93 21.70 -16.64
CA ARG A 39 -12.09 22.32 -15.96
C ARG A 39 -13.43 22.14 -16.70
N GLY A 40 -13.43 21.52 -17.87
CA GLY A 40 -14.57 21.53 -18.80
C GLY A 40 -15.67 20.50 -18.52
N ASN A 41 -15.38 19.42 -17.79
CA ASN A 41 -16.34 18.33 -17.61
C ASN A 41 -16.28 17.71 -16.20
N ALA A 42 -17.04 18.30 -15.26
CA ALA A 42 -17.09 17.86 -13.87
C ALA A 42 -17.52 16.38 -13.69
N ALA A 43 -18.38 15.87 -14.57
CA ALA A 43 -18.80 14.46 -14.54
C ALA A 43 -17.65 13.51 -14.91
N LEU A 44 -16.83 13.89 -15.89
CA LEU A 44 -15.66 13.13 -16.30
C LEU A 44 -14.56 13.14 -15.23
N VAL A 45 -14.31 14.30 -14.61
CA VAL A 45 -13.37 14.45 -13.48
C VAL A 45 -13.80 13.56 -12.29
N SER A 46 -15.08 13.60 -11.90
CA SER A 46 -15.61 12.76 -10.81
C SER A 46 -15.49 11.26 -11.11
N THR A 47 -15.75 10.85 -12.36
CA THR A 47 -15.61 9.46 -12.81
C THR A 47 -14.16 8.97 -12.72
N ILE A 48 -13.22 9.80 -13.15
CA ILE A 48 -11.78 9.48 -13.12
C ILE A 48 -11.26 9.45 -11.68
N GLU A 49 -11.68 10.38 -10.83
CA GLU A 49 -11.30 10.36 -9.42
C GLU A 49 -11.82 9.08 -8.72
N ASN A 50 -13.06 8.68 -8.99
CA ASN A 50 -13.62 7.44 -8.46
C ASN A 50 -12.88 6.19 -8.98
N LEU A 51 -12.52 6.16 -10.28
CA LEU A 51 -11.71 5.08 -10.85
C LEU A 51 -10.33 4.99 -10.20
N SER A 52 -9.65 6.12 -10.03
CA SER A 52 -8.35 6.22 -9.38
C SER A 52 -8.42 5.69 -7.94
N ILE A 53 -9.36 6.19 -7.13
CA ILE A 53 -9.51 5.76 -5.74
C ILE A 53 -9.88 4.28 -5.66
N SER A 54 -10.74 3.78 -6.55
CA SER A 54 -11.10 2.36 -6.61
C SER A 54 -9.90 1.47 -6.92
N ALA A 55 -9.05 1.88 -7.88
CA ALA A 55 -7.83 1.16 -8.24
C ALA A 55 -6.84 1.15 -7.05
N TRP A 56 -6.61 2.31 -6.41
CA TRP A 56 -5.76 2.42 -5.23
C TRP A 56 -6.28 1.58 -4.05
N ASN A 57 -7.58 1.60 -3.78
CA ASN A 57 -8.19 0.80 -2.72
C ASN A 57 -8.01 -0.69 -2.99
N ARG A 58 -8.23 -1.14 -4.24
CA ARG A 58 -8.03 -2.55 -4.62
C ARG A 58 -6.56 -2.97 -4.43
N TYR A 59 -5.62 -2.15 -4.88
CA TYR A 59 -4.19 -2.40 -4.64
C TYR A 59 -3.87 -2.46 -3.13
N ASN A 60 -4.35 -1.49 -2.33
CA ASN A 60 -4.07 -1.44 -0.89
C ASN A 60 -4.61 -2.68 -0.16
N ARG A 61 -5.74 -3.25 -0.59
CA ARG A 61 -6.24 -4.52 -0.05
C ARG A 61 -5.30 -5.69 -0.35
N TYR A 62 -4.80 -5.80 -1.59
CA TYR A 62 -3.83 -6.85 -1.93
C TYR A 62 -2.50 -6.66 -1.21
N ALA A 63 -2.01 -5.42 -1.09
CA ALA A 63 -0.83 -5.10 -0.31
C ALA A 63 -1.02 -5.47 1.18
N PHE A 64 -2.21 -5.22 1.73
CA PHE A 64 -2.56 -5.61 3.10
C PHE A 64 -2.56 -7.14 3.29
N LEU A 65 -3.19 -7.88 2.39
CA LEU A 65 -3.14 -9.35 2.43
C LEU A 65 -1.70 -9.88 2.30
N SER A 66 -0.91 -9.25 1.44
CA SER A 66 0.50 -9.61 1.25
C SER A 66 1.32 -9.39 2.52
N ILE A 67 1.14 -8.25 3.21
CA ILE A 67 1.88 -8.01 4.46
C ILE A 67 1.42 -8.91 5.61
N VAL A 68 0.12 -9.24 5.67
CA VAL A 68 -0.40 -10.24 6.63
C VAL A 68 0.25 -11.60 6.38
N LEU A 69 0.40 -12.01 5.12
CA LEU A 69 1.09 -13.23 4.76
C LEU A 69 2.57 -13.21 5.18
N VAL A 70 3.27 -12.08 5.00
CA VAL A 70 4.66 -11.92 5.48
C VAL A 70 4.75 -12.11 7.00
N ILE A 71 3.85 -11.49 7.76
CA ILE A 71 3.81 -11.65 9.24
C ILE A 71 3.55 -13.11 9.63
N ILE A 72 2.61 -13.79 8.95
CA ILE A 72 2.34 -15.22 9.18
C ILE A 72 3.60 -16.06 8.93
N ILE A 73 4.34 -15.77 7.86
CA ILE A 73 5.61 -16.46 7.55
C ILE A 73 6.63 -16.25 8.66
N ASP A 74 6.76 -15.03 9.20
CA ASP A 74 7.67 -14.76 10.31
C ASP A 74 7.27 -15.53 11.58
N VAL A 75 5.98 -15.59 11.90
CA VAL A 75 5.47 -16.39 13.01
C VAL A 75 5.76 -17.89 12.80
N LEU A 76 5.57 -18.40 11.58
CA LEU A 76 5.89 -19.79 11.24
C LEU A 76 7.37 -20.09 11.41
N ARG A 77 8.26 -19.16 11.03
CA ARG A 77 9.71 -19.31 11.26
C ARG A 77 10.04 -19.41 12.74
N ILE A 78 9.44 -18.55 13.57
CA ILE A 78 9.63 -18.56 15.03
C ILE A 78 9.17 -19.90 15.62
N VAL A 79 7.97 -20.36 15.29
CA VAL A 79 7.39 -21.60 15.82
C VAL A 79 8.17 -22.85 15.36
N ALA A 80 8.69 -22.82 14.12
CA ALA A 80 9.48 -23.92 13.56
C ALA A 80 10.96 -23.89 13.95
N GLY A 81 11.41 -22.91 14.75
CA GLY A 81 12.82 -22.74 15.12
C GLY A 81 13.75 -22.45 13.94
N LEU A 82 13.22 -21.85 12.88
CA LEU A 82 13.98 -21.44 11.69
C LEU A 82 14.61 -20.06 11.89
N THR A 83 15.58 -19.71 11.05
CA THR A 83 16.19 -18.38 11.05
C THR A 83 15.13 -17.29 10.87
N PHE A 84 15.07 -16.36 11.82
CA PHE A 84 14.12 -15.25 11.84
C PHE A 84 14.81 -13.97 12.38
N SER A 85 14.18 -12.81 12.18
CA SER A 85 14.69 -11.53 12.70
C SER A 85 13.55 -10.71 13.31
N TYR A 86 13.73 -10.25 14.55
CA TYR A 86 12.78 -9.37 15.24
C TYR A 86 12.58 -8.03 14.52
N TRP A 87 13.61 -7.54 13.82
CA TRP A 87 13.51 -6.32 13.01
C TRP A 87 12.59 -6.49 11.81
N HIS A 88 12.64 -7.66 11.18
CA HIS A 88 11.81 -7.98 10.03
C HIS A 88 10.32 -7.96 10.38
N ILE A 89 9.94 -8.68 11.45
CA ILE A 89 8.56 -8.70 11.92
C ILE A 89 8.09 -7.32 12.40
N ALA A 90 8.94 -6.54 13.09
CA ALA A 90 8.59 -5.19 13.53
C ALA A 90 8.31 -4.25 12.35
N MET A 91 9.13 -4.28 11.31
CA MET A 91 8.90 -3.52 10.08
C MET A 91 7.64 -3.99 9.35
N ALA A 92 7.40 -5.30 9.28
CA ALA A 92 6.20 -5.84 8.65
C ALA A 92 4.93 -5.39 9.38
N ILE A 93 4.95 -5.37 10.71
CA ILE A 93 3.87 -4.83 11.54
C ILE A 93 3.68 -3.33 11.29
N ALA A 94 4.76 -2.55 11.21
CA ALA A 94 4.67 -1.11 10.92
C ALA A 94 4.02 -0.84 9.55
N ILE A 95 4.38 -1.61 8.52
CA ILE A 95 3.74 -1.55 7.20
C ILE A 95 2.25 -1.91 7.30
N MET A 96 1.91 -2.96 8.06
CA MET A 96 0.52 -3.38 8.25
C MET A 96 -0.33 -2.27 8.90
N ILE A 97 0.18 -1.61 9.95
CA ILE A 97 -0.49 -0.49 10.61
C ILE A 97 -0.68 0.68 9.64
N ALA A 98 0.36 1.02 8.85
CA ALA A 98 0.27 2.08 7.85
C ALA A 98 -0.77 1.76 6.76
N LEU A 99 -0.85 0.50 6.31
CA LEU A 99 -1.85 0.05 5.34
C LEU A 99 -3.28 0.07 5.92
N LEU A 100 -3.47 -0.26 7.19
CA LEU A 100 -4.76 -0.09 7.87
C LEU A 100 -5.20 1.38 7.86
N GLY A 101 -4.30 2.29 8.25
CA GLY A 101 -4.57 3.73 8.20
C GLY A 101 -4.96 4.18 6.79
N LYS A 102 -4.26 3.67 5.76
CA LYS A 102 -4.56 3.97 4.37
C LYS A 102 -5.95 3.47 3.94
N LEU A 103 -6.32 2.24 4.32
CA LEU A 103 -7.64 1.67 4.01
C LEU A 103 -8.79 2.43 4.69
N VAL A 104 -8.58 2.96 5.90
CA VAL A 104 -9.58 3.81 6.58
C VAL A 104 -9.79 5.10 5.81
N ILE A 105 -8.70 5.80 5.46
CA ILE A 105 -8.79 7.07 4.71
C ILE A 105 -9.41 6.84 3.33
N ASP A 106 -9.06 5.75 2.63
CA ASP A 106 -9.65 5.42 1.33
C ASP A 106 -11.17 5.23 1.41
N ARG A 107 -11.67 4.61 2.49
CA ARG A 107 -13.13 4.47 2.71
C ARG A 107 -13.79 5.82 2.97
N GLU A 108 -13.16 6.69 3.75
CA GLU A 108 -13.66 8.06 3.99
C GLU A 108 -13.74 8.86 2.68
N LEU A 109 -12.69 8.81 1.85
CA LEU A 109 -12.64 9.46 0.54
C LEU A 109 -13.74 8.93 -0.40
N GLN A 110 -13.95 7.60 -0.44
CA GLN A 110 -15.00 6.99 -1.23
C GLN A 110 -16.40 7.40 -0.76
N ASN A 111 -16.64 7.42 0.55
CA ASN A 111 -17.94 7.82 1.11
C ASN A 111 -18.24 9.28 0.79
N ARG A 112 -17.25 10.17 0.94
CA ARG A 112 -17.39 11.60 0.61
C ARG A 112 -17.72 11.83 -0.87
N LEU A 113 -17.07 11.10 -1.78
CA LEU A 113 -17.40 11.18 -3.21
C LEU A 113 -18.79 10.63 -3.54
N ARG A 114 -19.30 9.67 -2.77
CA ARG A 114 -20.68 9.19 -2.94
C ARG A 114 -21.71 10.21 -2.45
N GLU A 115 -21.43 10.86 -1.32
CA GLU A 115 -22.35 11.83 -0.70
C GLU A 115 -22.34 13.19 -1.41
N LYS A 116 -21.17 13.66 -1.85
CA LYS A 116 -20.96 15.01 -2.39
C LYS A 116 -20.12 14.99 -3.65
N SER A 117 -20.57 14.26 -4.68
CA SER A 117 -19.78 13.87 -5.86
C SER A 117 -19.09 15.01 -6.61
N ILE A 118 -19.72 16.17 -6.78
CA ILE A 118 -19.15 17.32 -7.51
C ILE A 118 -18.44 18.30 -6.56
N GLU A 119 -18.97 18.48 -5.35
CA GLU A 119 -18.42 19.42 -4.35
C GLU A 119 -17.18 18.87 -3.62
N ALA A 120 -17.05 17.55 -3.53
CA ALA A 120 -15.90 16.91 -2.88
C ALA A 120 -14.63 17.00 -3.71
N VAL A 121 -14.76 16.99 -5.05
CA VAL A 121 -13.65 17.03 -6.01
C VAL A 121 -12.89 18.35 -5.83
N GLY A 122 -11.62 18.26 -5.44
CA GLY A 122 -10.77 19.44 -5.22
C GLY A 122 -11.04 20.23 -3.92
N SER A 123 -11.95 19.76 -3.06
CA SER A 123 -12.16 20.34 -1.73
C SER A 123 -10.90 20.22 -0.85
N THR A 124 -10.75 21.14 0.11
CA THR A 124 -9.61 21.14 1.05
C THR A 124 -9.51 19.84 1.84
N GLU A 125 -10.65 19.26 2.22
CA GLU A 125 -10.76 18.01 2.96
C GLU A 125 -10.33 16.81 2.11
N GLN A 126 -10.81 16.73 0.86
CA GLN A 126 -10.41 15.70 -0.11
C GLN A 126 -8.90 15.76 -0.41
N ASN A 127 -8.37 16.97 -0.63
CA ASN A 127 -6.94 17.19 -0.86
C ASN A 127 -6.08 16.81 0.36
N THR A 128 -6.58 17.06 1.57
CA THR A 128 -5.88 16.66 2.81
C THR A 128 -5.84 15.13 2.95
N GLY A 129 -6.95 14.46 2.64
CA GLY A 129 -7.00 12.99 2.59
C GLY A 129 -6.01 12.42 1.59
N HIS A 130 -5.99 12.92 0.35
CA HIS A 130 -5.03 12.52 -0.68
C HIS A 130 -3.56 12.72 -0.25
N ARG A 131 -3.23 13.83 0.42
CA ARG A 131 -1.88 14.07 0.96
C ARG A 131 -1.49 13.06 2.04
N ARG A 132 -2.42 12.69 2.93
CA ARG A 132 -2.17 11.65 3.94
C ARG A 132 -1.95 10.28 3.31
N VAL A 133 -2.77 9.91 2.34
CA VAL A 133 -2.63 8.66 1.57
C VAL A 133 -1.28 8.63 0.85
N GLU A 134 -0.85 9.74 0.25
CA GLU A 134 0.46 9.85 -0.39
C GLU A 134 1.61 9.67 0.61
N LEU A 135 1.57 10.34 1.75
CA LEU A 135 2.59 10.23 2.79
C LEU A 135 2.72 8.77 3.28
N LEU A 136 1.59 8.13 3.61
CA LEU A 136 1.57 6.74 4.04
C LEU A 136 2.12 5.81 2.94
N THR A 137 1.78 6.07 1.67
CA THR A 137 2.31 5.28 0.54
C THR A 137 3.82 5.36 0.45
N LYS A 138 4.41 6.56 0.63
CA LYS A 138 5.87 6.74 0.64
C LYS A 138 6.52 5.97 1.79
N ILE A 139 5.96 6.07 2.99
CA ILE A 139 6.46 5.34 4.17
C ILE A 139 6.40 3.83 3.93
N ILE A 140 5.26 3.31 3.45
CA ILE A 140 5.08 1.88 3.14
C ILE A 140 6.10 1.42 2.10
N LEU A 141 6.28 2.17 1.01
CA LEU A 141 7.22 1.81 -0.05
C LEU A 141 8.67 1.78 0.46
N ILE A 142 9.09 2.78 1.24
CA ILE A 142 10.44 2.83 1.81
C ILE A 142 10.67 1.60 2.70
N LEU A 143 9.74 1.31 3.63
CA LEU A 143 9.85 0.16 4.51
C LEU A 143 9.84 -1.17 3.75
N ALA A 144 8.97 -1.30 2.75
CA ALA A 144 8.89 -2.51 1.93
C ALA A 144 10.16 -2.73 1.09
N ILE A 145 10.76 -1.65 0.56
CA ILE A 145 12.05 -1.72 -0.15
C ILE A 145 13.16 -2.14 0.82
N ILE A 146 13.20 -1.57 2.03
CA ILE A 146 14.17 -1.98 3.05
C ILE A 146 14.03 -3.48 3.36
N LEU A 147 12.82 -3.98 3.59
CA LEU A 147 12.56 -5.42 3.79
C LEU A 147 12.94 -6.27 2.58
N THR A 148 12.78 -5.74 1.37
CA THR A 148 13.11 -6.46 0.14
C THR A 148 14.63 -6.56 -0.05
N VAL A 149 15.37 -5.49 0.24
CA VAL A 149 16.83 -5.37 0.02
C VAL A 149 17.64 -5.96 1.18
N PHE A 150 17.15 -5.84 2.41
CA PHE A 150 17.78 -6.39 3.61
C PHE A 150 17.00 -7.63 4.07
N PRO A 151 17.23 -8.79 3.42
CA PRO A 151 16.57 -10.02 3.81
C PRO A 151 16.93 -10.42 5.23
N ILE A 152 16.05 -11.23 5.82
CA ILE A 152 16.17 -11.77 7.17
C ILE A 152 17.53 -12.45 7.44
N GLU A 153 18.20 -12.93 6.39
CA GLU A 153 19.47 -13.65 6.42
C GLU A 153 20.69 -12.76 6.68
N ILE A 154 20.58 -11.45 6.42
CA ILE A 154 21.71 -10.49 6.53
C ILE A 154 21.67 -9.71 7.85
N LEU A 155 20.52 -9.66 8.52
CA LEU A 155 20.36 -8.89 9.76
C LEU A 155 20.74 -9.74 10.98
N PRO A 156 21.51 -9.19 11.94
CA PRO A 156 21.92 -9.92 13.12
C PRO A 156 20.69 -10.43 13.90
N THR A 157 20.67 -11.73 14.15
CA THR A 157 19.76 -12.38 15.10
C THR A 157 20.20 -11.96 16.50
N PHE A 158 19.48 -10.99 17.09
CA PHE A 158 19.63 -10.64 18.51
C PHE A 158 18.74 -11.53 19.38
#